data_AF-U6DSC5-F1
#
_entry.id   AF-U6DSC5-F1
#
_cell.length_a   1.000
_cell.length_b   1.000
_cell.length_c   1.000
_cell.angle_alpha   90.00
_cell.angle_beta   90.00
_cell.angle_gamma   90.00
#
_symmetry.space_group_name_H-M   'P 1'
#
loop_
_entity.id
_entity.type
_entity.pdbx_description
1 polymer ?
#
loop_
_entity_poly.entity_id
_entity_poly.type
_entity_poly.pdbx_seq_one_letter_code
_entity_poly.pdbx_strand_id
1 'polypeptide(L)'
;PEMMGSLELGPEADVSQLEPLLTLENIEQLEATFVAQTQANVTQWLQRALDGEVAEWNREQKPGTDSSGFYHSPMPAIVLQILEENIRVTSLVSESLQQRVHGMALSELATFLRSFSDALIRFSRDHISGEATAPHYVPYLLATLNHQSALRYQTPRTEPLSEPVRYGPSPH
;
A
#
# COMPACT_ATOMS: atom_id res chain seq x y z
N PRO A 1 7.67 -14.30 -24.31
CA PRO A 1 8.93 -14.76 -24.93
C PRO A 1 9.92 -13.59 -25.07
N GLU A 2 11.09 -13.70 -24.46
CA GLU A 2 12.18 -12.74 -24.67
C GLU A 2 12.77 -12.94 -26.08
N MET A 3 12.78 -11.88 -26.90
CA MET A 3 13.21 -11.98 -28.31
C MET A 3 14.71 -12.21 -28.49
N MET A 4 15.57 -11.74 -27.57
CA MET A 4 17.03 -11.82 -27.71
C MET A 4 17.68 -13.01 -26.96
N GLY A 5 16.93 -13.70 -26.10
CA GLY A 5 17.41 -14.88 -25.36
C GLY A 5 16.92 -16.21 -25.94
N SER A 6 16.33 -16.20 -27.15
CA SER A 6 15.73 -17.39 -27.73
C SER A 6 16.80 -18.38 -28.21
N LEU A 7 16.60 -19.67 -27.92
CA LEU A 7 17.49 -20.77 -28.33
C LEU A 7 17.62 -20.93 -29.86
N GLU A 8 16.77 -20.26 -30.64
CA GLU A 8 16.81 -20.26 -32.11
C GLU A 8 17.77 -19.21 -32.69
N LEU A 9 18.33 -18.33 -31.84
CA LEU A 9 19.33 -17.35 -32.26
C LEU A 9 20.70 -18.03 -32.41
N GLY A 10 21.34 -17.82 -33.56
CA GLY A 10 22.69 -18.30 -33.81
C GLY A 10 23.76 -17.59 -32.97
N PRO A 11 25.01 -18.08 -32.96
CA PRO A 11 26.10 -17.55 -32.13
C PRO A 11 26.49 -16.09 -32.44
N GLU A 12 26.00 -15.53 -33.56
CA GLU A 12 26.19 -14.11 -33.93
C GLU A 12 25.31 -13.15 -33.12
N ALA A 13 24.29 -13.67 -32.44
CA ALA A 13 23.40 -12.92 -31.55
C ALA A 13 23.67 -13.29 -30.07
N ASP A 14 24.94 -13.50 -29.72
CA ASP A 14 25.35 -13.70 -28.34
C ASP A 14 25.13 -12.43 -27.51
N VAL A 15 24.06 -12.44 -26.72
CA VAL A 15 23.64 -11.34 -25.85
C VAL A 15 24.72 -10.94 -24.83
N SER A 16 25.66 -11.83 -24.54
CA SER A 16 26.79 -11.61 -23.63
C SER A 16 27.81 -10.59 -24.17
N GLN A 17 27.84 -10.38 -25.49
CA GLN A 17 28.80 -9.51 -26.19
C GLN A 17 28.21 -8.12 -26.51
N LEU A 18 26.92 -7.90 -26.26
CA LEU A 18 26.22 -6.66 -26.60
C LEU A 18 26.30 -5.67 -25.43
N GLU A 19 26.63 -4.41 -25.74
CA GLU A 19 26.52 -3.33 -24.77
C GLU A 19 25.06 -3.10 -24.38
N PRO A 20 24.79 -2.68 -23.13
CA PRO A 20 23.44 -2.30 -22.70
C PRO A 20 22.83 -1.24 -23.61
N LEU A 21 21.55 -1.40 -23.97
CA LEU A 21 20.82 -0.46 -24.84
C LEU A 21 20.76 0.97 -24.26
N LEU A 22 20.82 1.08 -22.94
CA LEU A 22 20.79 2.33 -22.21
C LEU A 22 21.94 2.35 -21.21
N THR A 23 22.51 3.54 -20.99
CA THR A 23 23.46 3.77 -19.90
C THR A 23 22.75 3.63 -18.55
N LEU A 24 23.51 3.30 -17.50
CA LEU A 24 22.98 3.21 -16.14
C LEU A 24 22.30 4.51 -15.69
N GLU A 25 22.89 5.67 -16.02
CA GLU A 25 22.33 6.99 -15.75
C GLU A 25 20.94 7.18 -16.37
N ASN A 26 20.76 6.77 -17.64
CA ASN A 26 19.47 6.87 -18.32
C ASN A 26 18.43 5.93 -17.70
N ILE A 27 18.85 4.75 -17.24
CA ILE A 27 17.97 3.80 -16.53
C ILE A 27 17.52 4.40 -15.20
N GLU A 28 18.44 4.93 -14.39
CA GLU A 28 18.10 5.54 -13.10
C GLU A 28 17.15 6.74 -13.26
N GLN A 29 17.35 7.57 -14.28
CA GLN A 29 16.46 8.69 -14.58
C GLN A 29 15.07 8.21 -15.03
N LEU A 30 15.00 7.14 -15.83
CA LEU A 30 13.74 6.57 -16.27
C LEU A 30 12.96 5.96 -15.10
N GLU A 31 13.65 5.21 -14.22
CA GLU A 31 13.08 4.67 -12.99
C GLU A 31 12.55 5.78 -12.08
N ALA A 32 13.32 6.85 -11.88
CA ALA A 32 12.88 7.99 -11.05
C ALA A 32 11.64 8.68 -11.64
N THR A 33 11.62 8.88 -12.96
CA THR A 33 10.47 9.49 -13.66
C THR A 33 9.22 8.61 -13.53
N PHE A 34 9.38 7.30 -13.72
CA PHE A 34 8.31 6.34 -13.56
C PHE A 34 7.74 6.36 -12.15
N VAL A 35 8.61 6.34 -11.13
CA VAL A 35 8.19 6.37 -9.71
C VAL A 35 7.42 7.65 -9.41
N ALA A 36 7.88 8.80 -9.90
CA ALA A 36 7.21 10.08 -9.68
C ALA A 36 5.80 10.13 -10.32
N GLN A 37 5.65 9.62 -11.55
CA GLN A 37 4.34 9.54 -12.20
C GLN A 37 3.41 8.55 -11.49
N THR A 38 3.94 7.40 -11.08
CA THR A 38 3.19 6.40 -10.33
C THR A 38 2.73 6.95 -8.99
N GLN A 39 3.62 7.66 -8.28
CA GLN A 39 3.30 8.32 -7.01
C GLN A 39 2.13 9.29 -7.17
N ALA A 40 2.17 10.18 -8.16
CA ALA A 40 1.09 11.14 -8.40
C ALA A 40 -0.27 10.46 -8.60
N ASN A 41 -0.29 9.34 -9.33
CA ASN A 41 -1.51 8.54 -9.54
C ASN A 41 -1.98 7.88 -8.25
N VAL A 42 -1.06 7.26 -7.49
CA VAL A 42 -1.35 6.61 -6.20
C VAL A 42 -1.92 7.63 -5.22
N THR A 43 -1.26 8.79 -5.04
CA THR A 43 -1.75 9.87 -4.18
C THR A 43 -3.17 10.27 -4.55
N GLN A 44 -3.46 10.44 -5.85
CA GLN A 44 -4.79 10.82 -6.31
C GLN A 44 -5.84 9.74 -6.00
N TRP A 45 -5.52 8.46 -6.23
CA TRP A 45 -6.46 7.37 -5.97
C TRP A 45 -6.72 7.17 -4.47
N LEU A 46 -5.69 7.28 -3.64
CA LEU A 46 -5.80 7.22 -2.19
C LEU A 46 -6.65 8.39 -1.65
N GLN A 47 -6.47 9.60 -2.18
CA GLN A 47 -7.31 10.73 -1.82
C GLN A 47 -8.78 10.48 -2.17
N ARG A 48 -9.07 9.96 -3.37
CA ARG A 48 -10.45 9.62 -3.77
C ARG A 48 -11.06 8.54 -2.88
N ALA A 49 -10.27 7.55 -2.46
CA ALA A 49 -10.73 6.53 -1.51
C ALA A 49 -11.09 7.15 -0.15
N LEU A 50 -10.29 8.10 0.34
CA LEU A 50 -10.60 8.84 1.57
C LEU A 50 -11.86 9.71 1.42
N ASP A 51 -11.98 10.46 0.33
CA ASP A 51 -13.14 11.31 0.07
C ASP A 51 -14.44 10.48 0.00
N GLY A 52 -14.36 9.31 -0.64
CA GLY A 52 -15.46 8.35 -0.68
C GLY A 52 -15.87 7.88 0.72
N GLU A 53 -14.90 7.50 1.56
CA GLU A 53 -15.14 7.08 2.94
C GLU A 53 -15.78 8.20 3.79
N VAL A 54 -15.28 9.42 3.69
CA VAL A 54 -15.84 10.59 4.40
C VAL A 54 -17.29 10.87 3.96
N ALA A 55 -17.59 10.68 2.67
CA ALA A 55 -18.94 10.84 2.16
C ALA A 55 -19.89 9.75 2.70
N GLU A 56 -19.41 8.54 2.98
CA GLU A 56 -20.22 7.49 3.61
C GLU A 56 -20.65 7.86 5.03
N TRP A 57 -19.77 8.47 5.83
CA TRP A 57 -20.03 8.74 7.26
C TRP A 57 -21.25 9.64 7.53
N ASN A 58 -21.67 10.42 6.54
CA ASN A 58 -22.81 11.33 6.62
C ASN A 58 -24.10 10.74 6.03
N ARG A 59 -24.10 9.48 5.59
CA ARG A 59 -25.29 8.85 5.03
C ARG A 59 -26.30 8.45 6.10
N GLU A 60 -27.57 8.46 5.69
CA GLU A 60 -28.69 7.95 6.48
C GLU A 60 -28.74 6.42 6.55
N GLN A 61 -27.87 5.73 5.82
CA GLN A 61 -27.79 4.27 5.86
C GLN A 61 -26.66 3.83 6.81
N LYS A 62 -26.85 2.68 7.45
CA LYS A 62 -25.79 2.07 8.26
C LYS A 62 -24.66 1.54 7.36
N PRO A 63 -23.42 1.48 7.86
CA PRO A 63 -22.34 0.80 7.15
C PRO A 63 -22.67 -0.69 6.93
N GLY A 64 -22.06 -1.26 5.90
CA GLY A 64 -22.18 -2.68 5.59
C GLY A 64 -21.63 -3.54 6.74
N THR A 65 -22.17 -4.76 6.86
CA THR A 65 -21.68 -5.76 7.82
C THR A 65 -21.03 -6.93 7.08
N ASP A 66 -19.98 -7.51 7.66
CA ASP A 66 -19.37 -8.74 7.14
C ASP A 66 -20.22 -9.99 7.45
N SER A 67 -19.75 -11.17 7.05
CA SER A 67 -20.42 -12.45 7.31
C SER A 67 -20.60 -12.77 8.80
N SER A 68 -19.86 -12.10 9.67
CA SER A 68 -19.89 -12.25 11.12
C SER A 68 -20.74 -11.16 11.80
N GLY A 69 -21.31 -10.23 11.03
CA GLY A 69 -22.15 -9.14 11.51
C GLY A 69 -21.38 -7.91 12.01
N PHE A 70 -20.07 -7.82 11.79
CA PHE A 70 -19.28 -6.64 12.16
C PHE A 70 -19.39 -5.56 11.09
N TYR A 71 -19.61 -4.31 11.52
CA TYR A 71 -19.55 -3.17 10.60
C TYR A 71 -18.17 -3.08 9.97
N HIS A 72 -18.12 -2.88 8.66
CA HIS A 72 -16.88 -2.73 7.91
C HIS A 72 -17.02 -1.63 6.86
N SER A 73 -15.88 -1.05 6.51
CA SER A 73 -15.73 -0.17 5.36
C SER A 73 -14.99 -0.93 4.24
N PRO A 74 -15.31 -0.68 2.96
CA PRO A 74 -14.53 -1.21 1.84
C PRO A 74 -13.21 -0.47 1.59
N MET A 75 -13.05 0.75 2.12
CA MET A 75 -11.86 1.59 1.94
C MET A 75 -10.53 0.86 2.18
N PRO A 76 -10.36 0.00 3.21
CA PRO A 76 -9.09 -0.64 3.50
C PRO A 76 -8.65 -1.59 2.39
N ALA A 77 -9.60 -2.36 1.84
CA ALA A 77 -9.33 -3.26 0.73
C ALA A 77 -8.97 -2.47 -0.53
N ILE A 78 -9.66 -1.35 -0.79
CA ILE A 78 -9.39 -0.46 -1.92
C ILE A 78 -7.97 0.12 -1.83
N VAL A 79 -7.57 0.63 -0.65
CA VAL A 79 -6.23 1.19 -0.42
C VAL A 79 -5.15 0.15 -0.64
N LEU A 80 -5.30 -1.05 -0.07
CA LEU A 80 -4.33 -2.13 -0.26
C LEU A 80 -4.24 -2.57 -1.71
N GLN A 81 -5.39 -2.68 -2.41
CA GLN A 81 -5.43 -3.04 -3.82
C GLN A 81 -4.72 -2.01 -4.70
N ILE A 82 -4.90 -0.71 -4.43
CA ILE A 82 -4.17 0.35 -5.14
C ILE A 82 -2.66 0.13 -4.99
N LEU A 83 -2.18 -0.07 -3.76
CA LEU A 83 -0.75 -0.22 -3.51
C LEU A 83 -0.17 -1.51 -4.11
N GLU A 84 -0.88 -2.63 -3.95
CA GLU A 84 -0.46 -3.95 -4.45
C GLU A 84 -0.32 -3.95 -5.98
N GLU A 85 -1.28 -3.38 -6.71
CA GLU A 85 -1.21 -3.38 -8.18
C GLU A 85 -0.03 -2.53 -8.69
N ASN A 86 0.25 -1.39 -8.06
CA ASN A 86 1.38 -0.55 -8.46
C ASN A 86 2.73 -1.21 -8.14
N ILE A 87 2.81 -1.98 -7.07
CA ILE A 87 3.99 -2.81 -6.77
C ILE A 87 4.13 -3.94 -7.81
N ARG A 88 3.06 -4.68 -8.10
CA ARG A 88 3.06 -5.84 -9.01
C ARG A 88 3.47 -5.47 -10.44
N VAL A 89 3.06 -4.31 -10.94
CA VAL A 89 3.46 -3.83 -12.27
C VAL A 89 4.99 -3.66 -12.39
N THR A 90 5.67 -3.44 -11.28
CA THR A 90 7.09 -3.07 -11.26
C THR A 90 8.04 -4.21 -10.95
N SER A 91 7.53 -5.30 -10.34
CA SER A 91 8.29 -6.55 -10.13
C SER A 91 8.65 -7.27 -11.43
N LEU A 92 8.17 -6.79 -12.58
CA LEU A 92 8.42 -7.35 -13.91
C LEU A 92 9.54 -6.64 -14.68
N VAL A 93 10.11 -5.56 -14.15
CA VAL A 93 11.03 -4.67 -14.90
C VAL A 93 12.46 -4.73 -14.36
N SER A 94 12.68 -4.39 -13.09
CA SER A 94 13.99 -4.45 -12.43
C SER A 94 13.83 -4.51 -10.91
N GLU A 95 14.80 -5.10 -10.21
CA GLU A 95 14.81 -5.14 -8.74
C GLU A 95 14.94 -3.72 -8.15
N SER A 96 15.74 -2.86 -8.76
CA SER A 96 15.92 -1.45 -8.37
C SER A 96 14.60 -0.67 -8.44
N LEU A 97 13.84 -0.81 -9.53
CA LEU A 97 12.55 -0.16 -9.67
C LEU A 97 11.55 -0.69 -8.66
N GLN A 98 11.51 -2.01 -8.46
CA GLN A 98 10.65 -2.65 -7.46
C GLN A 98 10.91 -2.08 -6.05
N GLN A 99 12.16 -1.96 -5.63
CA GLN A 99 12.51 -1.39 -4.31
C GLN A 99 12.05 0.07 -4.18
N ARG A 100 12.26 0.90 -5.21
CA ARG A 100 11.83 2.31 -5.20
C ARG A 100 10.31 2.43 -5.09
N VAL A 101 9.57 1.59 -5.82
CA VAL A 101 8.09 1.59 -5.83
C VAL A 101 7.53 1.09 -4.50
N HIS A 102 8.13 0.07 -3.89
CA HIS A 102 7.79 -0.35 -2.53
C HIS A 102 7.99 0.77 -1.50
N GLY A 103 9.12 1.48 -1.56
CA GLY A 103 9.39 2.61 -0.68
C GLY A 103 8.38 3.75 -0.86
N MET A 104 8.02 4.05 -2.11
CA MET A 104 6.98 5.02 -2.45
C MET A 104 5.61 4.58 -1.90
N ALA A 105 5.20 3.33 -2.12
CA ALA A 105 3.92 2.79 -1.65
C ALA A 105 3.78 2.87 -0.12
N LEU A 106 4.84 2.57 0.63
CA LEU A 106 4.86 2.72 2.09
C LEU A 106 4.70 4.19 2.53
N SER A 107 5.37 5.11 1.82
CA SER A 107 5.31 6.54 2.11
C SER A 107 3.92 7.12 1.85
N GLU A 108 3.28 6.71 0.75
CA GLU A 108 1.91 7.07 0.41
C GLU A 108 0.90 6.48 1.41
N LEU A 109 1.07 5.21 1.82
CA LEU A 109 0.24 4.61 2.87
C LEU A 109 0.34 5.37 4.19
N ALA A 110 1.56 5.74 4.62
CA ALA A 110 1.75 6.51 5.85
C ALA A 110 1.10 7.90 5.77
N THR A 111 1.14 8.53 4.60
CA THR A 111 0.48 9.82 4.34
C THR A 111 -1.03 9.67 4.39
N PHE A 112 -1.57 8.64 3.74
CA PHE A 112 -2.99 8.31 3.75
C PHE A 112 -3.51 8.08 5.19
N LEU A 113 -2.83 7.26 5.99
CA LEU A 113 -3.23 6.95 7.36
C LEU A 113 -3.30 8.20 8.26
N ARG A 114 -2.40 9.18 8.02
CA ARG A 114 -2.41 10.47 8.71
C ARG A 114 -3.63 11.29 8.31
N SER A 115 -3.88 11.46 7.01
CA SER A 115 -5.04 12.19 6.49
C SER A 115 -6.36 11.54 6.94
N PHE A 116 -6.42 10.22 6.96
CA PHE A 116 -7.56 9.46 7.46
C PHE A 116 -7.80 9.71 8.96
N SER A 117 -6.74 9.68 9.77
CA SER A 117 -6.83 10.00 11.20
C SER A 117 -7.34 11.42 11.42
N ASP A 118 -6.84 12.39 10.68
CA ASP A 118 -7.30 13.78 10.76
C ASP A 118 -8.78 13.93 10.35
N ALA A 119 -9.21 13.20 9.31
CA ALA A 119 -10.60 13.16 8.89
C ALA A 119 -11.51 12.56 9.97
N LEU A 120 -11.10 11.47 10.61
CA LEU A 120 -11.84 10.83 11.69
C LEU A 120 -11.95 11.73 12.93
N ILE A 121 -10.88 12.46 13.28
CA ILE A 121 -10.89 13.45 14.35
C ILE A 121 -11.89 14.59 14.04
N ARG A 122 -11.89 15.08 12.80
CA ARG A 122 -12.87 16.08 12.34
C ARG A 122 -14.30 15.55 12.45
N PHE A 123 -14.57 14.37 11.90
CA PHE A 123 -15.88 13.73 11.99
C PHE A 123 -16.39 13.59 13.44
N SER A 124 -15.51 13.18 14.36
CA SER A 124 -15.84 13.08 15.78
C SER A 124 -16.15 14.43 16.41
N ARG A 125 -15.36 15.46 16.06
CA ARG A 125 -15.57 16.84 16.55
C ARG A 125 -16.90 17.40 16.05
N ASP A 126 -17.18 17.28 14.76
CA ASP A 126 -18.37 17.84 14.11
C ASP A 126 -19.65 17.17 14.64
N HIS A 127 -19.58 15.88 15.01
CA HIS A 127 -20.67 15.19 15.69
C HIS A 127 -20.90 15.73 17.11
N ILE A 128 -19.84 15.94 17.88
CA ILE A 128 -19.93 16.45 19.27
C ILE A 128 -20.41 17.90 19.30
N SER A 129 -19.99 18.73 18.34
CA SER A 129 -20.44 20.14 18.22
C SER A 129 -21.88 20.26 17.70
N GLY A 130 -22.46 19.18 17.17
CA GLY A 130 -23.78 19.18 16.53
C GLY A 130 -23.79 19.79 15.12
N GLU A 131 -22.62 20.04 14.53
CA GLU A 131 -22.47 20.59 13.18
C GLU A 131 -22.70 19.53 12.09
N ALA A 132 -22.48 18.24 12.40
CA ALA A 132 -22.75 17.13 11.49
C ALA A 132 -24.02 16.37 11.86
N THR A 133 -24.91 16.20 10.88
CA THR A 133 -25.99 15.21 10.94
C THR A 133 -25.43 13.84 10.57
N ALA A 134 -24.77 13.20 11.54
CA ALA A 134 -24.25 11.83 11.42
C ALA A 134 -25.21 10.84 12.11
N PRO A 135 -26.33 10.43 11.48
CA PRO A 135 -27.37 9.61 12.11
C PRO A 135 -26.87 8.24 12.56
N HIS A 136 -25.78 7.76 11.97
CA HIS A 136 -25.15 6.48 12.29
C HIS A 136 -23.69 6.63 12.73
N TYR A 137 -23.41 7.69 13.51
CA TYR A 137 -22.08 7.99 14.05
C TYR A 137 -21.39 6.77 14.68
N VAL A 138 -22.02 6.10 15.64
CA VAL A 138 -21.43 4.94 16.34
C VAL A 138 -21.16 3.76 15.39
N PRO A 139 -22.10 3.31 14.54
CA PRO A 139 -21.81 2.30 13.52
C PRO A 139 -20.63 2.62 12.61
N TYR A 140 -20.51 3.85 12.10
CA TYR A 140 -19.40 4.25 11.22
C TYR A 140 -18.07 4.35 11.99
N LEU A 141 -18.09 4.77 13.25
CA LEU A 141 -16.91 4.73 14.12
C LEU A 141 -16.44 3.30 14.37
N LEU A 142 -17.37 2.36 14.59
CA LEU A 142 -17.03 0.94 14.74
C LEU A 142 -16.47 0.35 13.45
N ALA A 143 -17.03 0.70 12.29
CA ALA A 143 -16.52 0.27 10.98
C ALA A 143 -15.06 0.70 10.76
N THR A 144 -14.73 1.94 11.13
CA THR A 144 -13.37 2.50 11.02
C THR A 144 -12.40 1.96 12.07
N LEU A 145 -12.87 1.51 13.24
CA LEU A 145 -12.02 0.82 14.22
C LEU A 145 -11.76 -0.65 13.87
N ASN A 146 -12.76 -1.34 13.31
CA ASN A 146 -12.58 -2.72 12.82
C ASN A 146 -11.53 -2.79 11.70
N HIS A 147 -11.43 -1.74 10.90
CA HIS A 147 -10.36 -1.54 9.91
C HIS A 147 -8.94 -1.63 10.50
N GLN A 148 -8.68 -1.03 11.67
CA GLN A 148 -7.36 -1.06 12.31
C GLN A 148 -6.93 -2.47 12.71
N SER A 149 -7.89 -3.31 13.07
CA SER A 149 -7.63 -4.72 13.36
C SER A 149 -7.31 -5.48 12.07
N ALA A 150 -8.11 -5.30 11.02
CA ALA A 150 -7.92 -5.98 9.74
C ALA A 150 -6.55 -5.67 9.08
N LEU A 151 -6.12 -4.40 9.06
CA LEU A 151 -4.79 -4.02 8.56
C LEU A 151 -3.66 -4.66 9.37
N ARG A 152 -3.78 -4.72 10.70
CA ARG A 152 -2.77 -5.33 11.58
C ARG A 152 -2.64 -6.84 11.40
N TYR A 153 -3.72 -7.53 11.00
CA TYR A 153 -3.66 -8.96 10.70
C TYR A 153 -3.05 -9.26 9.32
N GLN A 154 -3.10 -8.30 8.39
CA GLN A 154 -2.61 -8.47 7.02
C GLN A 154 -1.14 -8.04 6.86
N THR A 155 -0.57 -7.27 7.80
CA THR A 155 0.88 -7.08 7.89
C THR A 155 1.52 -8.31 8.52
N PRO A 156 2.45 -9.01 7.85
CA PRO A 156 3.18 -10.12 8.47
C PRO A 156 3.87 -9.60 9.73
N ARG A 157 3.70 -10.32 10.84
CA ARG A 157 4.38 -10.04 12.09
C ARG A 157 5.88 -10.19 11.81
N THR A 158 6.60 -9.08 11.71
CA THR A 158 8.07 -9.13 11.76
C THR A 158 8.43 -9.58 13.17
N GLU A 159 8.62 -10.88 13.35
CA GLU A 159 9.16 -11.42 14.58
C GLU A 159 10.54 -10.78 14.81
N PRO A 160 10.82 -10.22 16.00
CA PRO A 160 12.17 -9.82 16.31
C PRO A 160 13.06 -11.07 16.24
N LEU A 161 14.15 -10.98 15.49
CA LEU A 161 15.21 -11.99 15.44
C LEU A 161 15.52 -12.45 16.87
N SER A 162 15.20 -13.71 17.16
CA SER A 162 15.57 -14.37 18.41
C SER A 162 17.05 -14.14 18.67
N GLU A 163 17.39 -13.49 19.79
CA GLU A 163 18.78 -13.33 20.22
C GLU A 163 19.45 -14.71 20.30
N PRO A 164 20.71 -14.85 19.87
CA PRO A 164 21.42 -16.10 19.98
C PRO A 164 21.58 -16.48 21.45
N VAL A 165 21.08 -17.67 21.81
CA VAL A 165 21.22 -18.28 23.13
C VAL A 165 22.71 -18.28 23.51
N ARG A 166 23.08 -17.46 24.50
CA ARG A 166 24.41 -17.56 25.13
C ARG A 166 24.48 -18.89 25.85
N TYR A 167 25.18 -19.86 25.27
CA TYR A 167 25.64 -21.04 26.00
C TYR A 167 26.58 -20.57 27.12
N GLY A 168 26.11 -20.66 28.37
CA GLY A 168 26.97 -20.55 29.54
C GLY A 168 27.89 -21.77 29.64
N PRO A 169 29.09 -21.64 30.23
CA PRO A 169 30.06 -22.72 30.26
C PRO A 169 29.58 -23.87 31.17
N SER A 170 29.66 -25.10 30.66
CA SER A 170 29.41 -26.31 31.43
C SER A 170 30.42 -26.44 32.57
N PRO A 171 30.00 -26.81 33.79
CA PRO A 171 30.92 -27.07 34.88
C PRO A 171 31.65 -28.41 34.66
N HIS A 172 32.94 -28.39 34.99
CA HIS A 172 33.82 -29.56 35.14
C HIS A 172 33.49 -30.37 36.39
#